data_AF-A0A7C0UZQ6-F1
#
_entry.id   AF-A0A7C0UZQ6-F1
#
_cell.length_a   1.000
_cell.length_b   1.000
_cell.length_c   1.000
_cell.angle_alpha   90.00
_cell.angle_beta   90.00
_cell.angle_gamma   90.00
#
_symmetry.space_group_name_H-M   'P 1'
#
loop_
_entity.id
_entity.type
_entity.pdbx_description
1 polymer ?
#
loop_
_entity_poly.entity_id
_entity_poly.type
_entity_poly.pdbx_seq_one_letter_code
_entity_poly.pdbx_strand_id
1 'polypeptide(L)' 'MVWPATRTFDIELYDEVRALVEYAGFTIIDHFLFQGVPLFYVSLPKSSKTAFLWLMNKLKPYGLYPTLRKRGDRYELK' A
#
# COMPACT_ATOMS: atom_id res chain seq x y z
N MET A 1 -5.06 -24.21 -22.62
CA MET A 1 -5.14 -22.77 -22.29
C MET A 1 -4.52 -22.60 -20.91
N VAL A 2 -3.23 -22.27 -20.84
CA VAL A 2 -2.51 -22.16 -19.56
C VAL A 2 -2.80 -20.77 -19.03
N TRP A 3 -3.55 -20.66 -17.94
CA TRP A 3 -3.66 -19.41 -17.20
C TRP A 3 -2.24 -19.02 -16.77
N PRO A 4 -1.73 -17.82 -17.09
CA PRO A 4 -0.43 -17.42 -16.60
C PRO A 4 -0.51 -17.45 -15.07
N ALA A 5 0.43 -18.17 -14.45
CA ALA A 5 0.54 -18.24 -13.01
C ALA A 5 0.41 -16.82 -12.46
N THR A 6 -0.61 -16.61 -11.63
CA THR A 6 -0.80 -15.37 -10.86
C THR A 6 0.56 -14.97 -10.35
N ARG A 7 1.05 -13.80 -10.77
CA ARG A 7 2.28 -13.20 -10.26
C ARG A 7 2.14 -13.22 -8.74
N THR A 8 2.82 -14.15 -8.08
CA THR A 8 2.83 -14.22 -6.62
C THR A 8 3.53 -12.94 -6.19
N PHE A 9 2.77 -12.00 -5.62
CA PHE A 9 3.38 -10.83 -5.03
C PHE A 9 4.30 -11.31 -3.91
N ASP A 10 5.54 -10.88 -3.96
CA ASP A 10 6.57 -11.35 -3.05
C ASP A 10 6.18 -10.98 -1.61
N ILE A 11 6.19 -11.99 -0.72
CA ILE A 11 5.81 -11.81 0.69
C ILE A 11 6.82 -10.90 1.38
N GLU A 12 8.10 -10.97 1.01
CA GLU A 12 9.14 -10.10 1.57
C GLU A 12 8.90 -8.64 1.16
N LEU A 13 8.54 -8.41 -0.10
CA LEU A 13 8.16 -7.09 -0.60
C LEU A 13 6.89 -6.58 0.10
N TYR A 14 5.95 -7.47 0.44
CA TYR A 14 4.72 -7.10 1.14
C TYR A 14 5.01 -6.55 2.54
N ASP A 15 5.85 -7.24 3.29
CA ASP A 15 6.25 -6.81 4.63
C ASP A 15 7.05 -5.50 4.58
N GLU A 16 7.90 -5.32 3.58
CA GLU A 16 8.63 -4.07 3.36
C GLU A 16 7.69 -2.90 3.03
N VAL A 17 6.74 -3.10 2.12
CA VAL A 17 5.73 -2.08 1.78
C VAL A 17 4.90 -1.72 3.01
N ARG A 18 4.48 -2.72 3.80
CA ARG A 18 3.74 -2.50 5.04
C ARG A 18 4.56 -1.64 6.02
N ALA A 19 5.84 -1.96 6.22
CA ALA A 19 6.71 -1.18 7.09
C ALA A 19 6.87 0.27 6.61
N LEU A 20 6.97 0.50 5.29
CA LEU A 20 7.03 1.84 4.71
C LEU A 20 5.73 2.63 4.95
N VAL A 21 4.57 1.98 4.87
CA VAL A 21 3.26 2.61 5.14
C VAL A 21 3.17 3.07 6.60
N GLU A 22 3.56 2.22 7.55
CA GLU A 22 3.61 2.57 8.97
C GLU A 22 4.63 3.68 9.25
N TYR A 23 5.83 3.61 8.66
CA TYR A 23 6.87 4.63 8.81
C TYR A 23 6.46 6.00 8.25
N ALA A 24 5.66 6.02 7.18
CA ALA A 24 5.09 7.25 6.65
C ALA A 24 4.06 7.89 7.59
N GLY A 25 3.67 7.21 8.67
CA GLY A 25 2.75 7.68 9.71
C GLY A 25 1.30 7.31 9.45
N PHE A 26 1.02 6.43 8.49
CA PHE A 26 -0.32 5.87 8.33
C PHE A 26 -0.55 4.81 9.40
N THR A 27 -1.69 4.89 10.08
CA THR A 27 -2.11 3.82 11.00
C THR A 27 -2.86 2.78 10.20
N ILE A 28 -2.30 1.58 10.06
CA ILE A 28 -2.95 0.47 9.37
C ILE A 28 -4.06 -0.08 10.29
N ILE A 29 -5.29 -0.02 9.81
CA ILE A 29 -6.49 -0.57 10.46
C ILE A 29 -6.66 -2.04 10.07
N ASP A 30 -6.45 -2.32 8.79
CA ASP A 30 -6.58 -3.65 8.19
C ASP A 30 -5.75 -3.72 6.91
N HIS A 31 -5.29 -4.92 6.53
CA HIS A 31 -4.41 -5.10 5.38
C HIS A 31 -4.55 -6.50 4.78
N PHE A 32 -4.50 -6.58 3.45
CA PHE A 32 -4.62 -7.85 2.74
C PHE A 32 -3.95 -7.80 1.37
N LEU A 33 -3.60 -8.96 0.85
CA LEU A 33 -3.06 -9.11 -0.50
C LEU A 33 -4.19 -9.59 -1.42
N PHE A 34 -4.75 -8.71 -2.23
CA PHE A 34 -5.84 -9.06 -3.15
C PHE A 34 -5.31 -9.14 -4.58
N GLN A 35 -5.36 -10.34 -5.17
CA GLN A 35 -4.92 -10.58 -6.56
C GLN A 35 -3.50 -10.07 -6.86
N GLY A 36 -2.59 -10.17 -5.88
CA GLY A 36 -1.21 -9.69 -6.01
C GLY A 36 -1.04 -8.17 -5.86
N VAL A 37 -2.05 -7.47 -5.34
CA VAL A 37 -1.97 -6.04 -5.01
C VAL A 37 -2.10 -5.87 -3.49
N PRO A 38 -1.13 -5.22 -2.82
CA PRO A 38 -1.24 -4.92 -1.40
C PRO A 38 -2.31 -3.84 -1.19
N LEU A 39 -3.27 -4.13 -0.32
CA LEU A 39 -4.36 -3.23 0.05
C LEU A 39 -4.30 -2.97 1.55
N PHE A 40 -4.33 -1.69 1.91
CA PHE A 40 -4.29 -1.22 3.29
C PHE A 40 -5.49 -0.31 3.54
N TYR A 41 -6.28 -0.62 4.56
CA TYR A 41 -7.19 0.35 5.16
C TYR A 41 -6.44 1.12 6.22
N VAL A 42 -6.35 2.43 6.05
CA VAL A 42 -5.51 3.29 6.88
C VAL A 42 -6.30 4.44 7.50
N SER A 43 -5.84 4.90 8.66
CA SER A 43 -6.13 6.25 9.15
C SER A 43 -5.01 7.20 8.70
N LEU A 44 -5.41 8.41 8.30
CA LEU A 44 -4.46 9.41 7.80
C LEU A 44 -3.71 10.10 8.93
N PRO A 45 -2.41 10.37 8.77
CA PRO A 45 -1.68 11.26 9.68
C PRO A 45 -2.14 12.71 9.50
N LYS A 46 -1.84 13.56 10.49
CA LYS A 46 -2.10 15.01 10.43
C LYS A 46 -1.52 15.66 9.17
N SER A 47 -0.33 15.22 8.74
CA SER A 47 0.37 15.69 7.54
C SER A 47 0.25 14.71 6.37
N SER A 48 -0.98 14.29 6.05
CA SER A 48 -1.29 13.24 5.08
C SER A 48 -0.69 13.45 3.68
N LYS A 49 -0.66 14.69 3.18
CA LYS A 49 -0.06 15.03 1.87
C LYS A 49 1.44 14.73 1.83
N THR A 50 2.19 15.18 2.84
CA THR A 50 3.64 14.99 2.91
C THR A 50 3.98 13.51 3.10
N ALA A 51 3.23 12.81 3.96
CA ALA A 51 3.35 11.38 4.17
C ALA A 51 3.14 10.59 2.87
N PHE A 52 2.09 10.92 2.11
CA PHE A 52 1.78 10.25 0.84
C PHE A 52 2.86 10.51 -0.22
N LEU A 53 3.35 11.75 -0.35
CA LEU A 53 4.42 12.07 -1.29
C LEU A 53 5.73 11.36 -0.94
N TRP A 54 6.06 11.26 0.35
CA TRP A 54 7.21 10.51 0.82
C TRP A 54 7.08 9.02 0.49
N LEU A 55 5.91 8.42 0.78
CA LEU A 55 5.63 7.02 0.51
C LEU A 55 5.72 6.72 -1.00
N MET A 56 5.14 7.57 -1.84
CA MET A 56 5.20 7.44 -3.30
C MET A 56 6.66 7.45 -3.81
N ASN A 57 7.50 8.33 -3.26
CA ASN A 57 8.93 8.36 -3.63
C ASN A 57 9.68 7.11 -3.18
N LYS A 58 9.30 6.52 -2.04
CA LYS A 58 9.90 5.28 -1.53
C LYS A 58 9.44 4.03 -2.27
N LEU A 59 8.23 4.02 -2.80
CA LEU A 59 7.67 2.90 -3.56
C LEU A 59 8.10 2.89 -5.04
N LYS A 60 8.52 4.04 -5.57
CA LYS A 60 8.98 4.20 -6.96
C LYS A 60 10.08 3.21 -7.40
N PRO A 61 11.14 2.92 -6.61
CA PRO A 61 12.17 1.94 -6.99
C PRO A 61 11.64 0.51 -7.16
N TYR A 62 10.54 0.16 -6.47
CA TYR A 62 9.87 -1.13 -6.57
C TYR A 62 8.88 -1.19 -7.74
N GLY A 63 8.75 -0.10 -8.52
CA GLY A 63 7.75 0.00 -9.59
C GLY A 63 6.30 0.12 -9.07
N LEU A 64 6.12 0.43 -7.79
CA LEU A 64 4.82 0.54 -7.13
C LEU A 64 4.36 2.00 -7.09
N TYR A 65 3.11 2.23 -7.46
CA TYR A 65 2.49 3.56 -7.50
C TYR A 65 1.27 3.57 -6.59
N PRO A 66 1.42 3.98 -5.33
CA PRO A 66 0.31 3.95 -4.39
C PRO A 66 -0.79 4.91 -4.81
N THR A 67 -2.03 4.54 -4.52
CA THR A 67 -3.21 5.38 -4.68
C THR A 67 -3.95 5.43 -3.35
N LEU A 68 -4.23 6.65 -2.89
CA LEU A 68 -5.00 6.89 -1.67
C LEU A 68 -6.41 7.32 -2.07
N ARG A 69 -7.43 6.55 -1.66
CA ARG A 69 -8.83 6.84 -1.97
C ARG A 69 -9.67 6.79 -0.70
N LYS A 70 -10.63 7.71 -0.58
CA LYS A 70 -11.67 7.62 0.45
C LYS A 70 -12.78 6.68 -0.03
N ARG A 71 -13.10 5.66 0.76
CA ARG A 71 -14.15 4.66 0.52
C ARG A 71 -15.08 4.66 1.74
N GLY A 72 -16.20 5.37 1.63
CA GLY A 72 -17.09 5.62 2.77
C GLY A 72 -16.35 6.38 3.87
N ASP A 73 -16.31 5.80 5.07
CA ASP A 73 -15.64 6.38 6.25
C ASP A 73 -14.15 5.97 6.38
N ARG A 74 -13.64 5.14 5.47
CA ARG A 74 -12.25 4.63 5.52
C ARG A 74 -11.40 5.18 4.39
N TYR A 75 -10.09 5.18 4.59
CA TYR A 75 -9.13 5.43 3.52
C TYR A 75 -8.49 4.13 3.08
N GLU A 76 -8.51 3.90 1.78
CA GLU A 76 -7.91 2.76 1.09
C GLU A 76 -6.60 3.23 0.44
N LEU A 77 -5.51 2.52 0.73
CA LEU A 77 -4.20 2.70 0.15
C LEU A 77 -3.82 1.40 -0.57
N LYS A 78 -3.52 1.48 -1.87
CA LYS A 78 -3.16 0.33 -2.72
C LYS A 78 -2.13 0.72 -3.75
#